data_AF-A0A016SZ08-F1
#
_entry.id   AF-A0A016SZ08-F1
#
_cell.length_a   1.000
_cell.length_b   1.000
_cell.length_c   1.000
_cell.angle_alpha   90.00
_cell.angle_beta   90.00
_cell.angle_gamma   90.00
#
_symmetry.space_group_name_H-M   'P 1'
#
loop_
_entity.id
_entity.type
_entity.pdbx_description
1 polymer ?
#
loop_
_entity_poly.entity_id
_entity_poly.type
_entity_poly.pdbx_seq_one_letter_code
_entity_poly.pdbx_strand_id
1 'polypeptide(L)'
;MVLLKSALQLLEVIEKGNYEEALSITKAANQEEGGCLTSVASDLIYRVAYCFGNQNNLQLKLLLIRLFDLLTSVPQKYRICYELLTLRTSPLLTEVLVNQLGFLINEEFLEVYELQAAGSRRGVLGKRQLERACRAPMFLPRNAAVATLVYGYLEFTVINTLTAADFPELWEQICNDLPLKLERRLCERLASVDEELWFSIVEAAHVLAFFDKIPFRVPYKFGRLVDCVLNEIASDEAAAYPFLIWYAREHPFSPKLLGHTEPTVLIPNVYDLRYLRLRLAEGICEYVNDSEYRCDGAFVKPLANALRFLHKLCDDCHGIHAAHIDIYAEMFVLLVRFIEDFDLEAHRFVIMKKSQDIIACFPMELRVLLLKRIIGRIINGTHLYLSNESKVLAWLLDQFKQNLCEKICMDELGSVFGLLESVAYDDVPASAAYYCSVLRIVKAYARDCVNMPMLAETRERLVVRVRDELLDYLQCDLMNGKTKRAAKGEQAAIVQPLCSRPLSEEESIQQLHAVLKDCEQTMADIDEVLSRSRRLH
;
A
#
# COMPACT_ATOMS: atom_id res chain seq x y z
N MET A 1 -50.42 23.73 31.14
CA MET A 1 -49.99 25.04 30.59
C MET A 1 -48.58 25.45 31.02
N VAL A 2 -48.16 25.23 32.27
CA VAL A 2 -46.76 25.51 32.72
C VAL A 2 -45.73 24.68 31.95
N LEU A 3 -46.08 23.45 31.60
CA LEU A 3 -45.24 22.47 30.87
C LEU A 3 -44.78 22.93 29.47
N LEU A 4 -45.71 23.43 28.64
CA LEU A 4 -45.35 24.01 27.34
C LEU A 4 -44.56 25.31 27.50
N LYS A 5 -44.77 26.04 28.59
CA LYS A 5 -44.15 27.36 28.80
C LYS A 5 -42.63 27.24 28.98
N SER A 6 -42.14 26.25 29.74
CA SER A 6 -40.70 26.06 29.96
C SER A 6 -39.99 25.54 28.69
N ALA A 7 -40.60 24.63 27.93
CA ALA A 7 -40.04 24.17 26.66
C ALA A 7 -40.06 25.27 25.59
N LEU A 8 -41.14 26.06 25.49
CA LEU A 8 -41.22 27.21 24.58
C LEU A 8 -40.24 28.32 24.98
N GLN A 9 -40.09 28.59 26.27
CA GLN A 9 -39.11 29.56 26.77
C GLN A 9 -37.68 29.10 26.48
N LEU A 10 -37.38 27.81 26.65
CA LEU A 10 -36.08 27.26 26.28
C LEU A 10 -35.81 27.39 24.77
N LEU A 11 -36.79 27.09 23.93
CA LEU A 11 -36.70 27.27 22.48
C LEU A 11 -36.45 28.73 22.09
N GLU A 12 -37.20 29.67 22.68
CA GLU A 12 -37.06 31.09 22.41
C GLU A 12 -35.67 31.62 22.80
N VAL A 13 -35.13 31.13 23.92
CA VAL A 13 -33.79 31.49 24.40
C VAL A 13 -32.68 30.89 23.51
N ILE A 14 -32.87 29.66 23.03
CA ILE A 14 -31.98 29.00 22.05
C ILE A 14 -31.97 29.77 20.72
N GLU A 15 -33.15 30.13 20.19
CA GLU A 15 -33.29 30.88 18.94
C GLU A 15 -32.67 32.28 19.02
N LYS A 16 -32.67 32.90 20.21
CA LYS A 16 -31.98 34.17 20.50
C LYS A 16 -30.47 34.03 20.73
N GLY A 17 -29.93 32.81 20.72
CA GLY A 17 -28.51 32.52 20.93
C GLY A 17 -28.02 32.71 22.37
N ASN A 18 -28.91 32.82 23.35
CA ASN A 18 -28.54 33.02 24.76
C ASN A 18 -28.37 31.67 25.48
N TYR A 19 -27.31 30.94 25.15
CA TYR A 19 -27.11 29.56 25.62
C TYR A 19 -26.83 29.43 27.12
N GLU A 20 -26.35 30.47 27.79
CA GLU A 20 -26.12 30.48 29.24
C GLU A 20 -27.45 30.48 30.02
N GLU A 21 -28.42 31.25 29.54
CA GLU A 21 -29.79 31.24 30.07
C GLU A 21 -30.49 29.91 29.76
N ALA A 22 -30.32 29.36 28.55
CA ALA A 22 -30.84 28.04 28.19
C ALA A 22 -30.28 26.93 29.10
N LEU A 23 -29.00 26.98 29.43
CA LEU A 23 -28.36 26.04 30.36
C LEU A 23 -28.90 26.19 31.79
N SER A 24 -29.25 27.41 32.21
CA SER A 24 -29.83 27.67 33.52
C SER A 24 -31.26 27.12 33.62
N ILE A 25 -32.05 27.26 32.54
CA ILE A 25 -33.41 26.71 32.44
C ILE A 25 -33.39 25.17 32.49
N THR A 26 -32.46 24.53 31.78
CA THR A 26 -32.33 23.06 31.80
C THR A 26 -31.88 22.53 33.16
N LYS A 27 -31.03 23.26 33.89
CA LYS A 27 -30.65 22.92 35.28
C LYS A 27 -31.82 23.01 36.26
N ALA A 28 -32.63 24.07 36.16
CA ALA A 28 -33.79 24.27 37.02
C ALA A 28 -34.87 23.20 36.79
N ALA A 29 -35.10 22.83 35.53
CA ALA A 29 -36.09 21.83 35.15
C ALA A 29 -35.71 20.39 35.58
N ASN A 30 -34.43 20.10 35.84
CA ASN A 30 -33.98 18.80 36.33
C ASN A 30 -34.24 18.59 37.84
N GLN A 31 -34.56 19.67 38.58
CA GLN A 31 -34.84 19.64 40.01
C GLN A 31 -36.34 19.52 40.33
N GLU A 32 -37.21 19.73 39.35
CA GLU A 32 -38.66 19.54 39.50
C GLU A 32 -39.02 18.07 39.18
N GLU A 33 -39.52 17.33 40.17
CA GLU A 33 -40.03 15.96 40.01
C GLU A 33 -41.24 15.95 39.06
N GLY A 34 -40.97 15.81 37.76
CA GLY A 34 -42.01 15.80 36.74
C GLY A 34 -41.49 15.99 35.32
N GLY A 35 -40.60 15.12 34.86
CA GLY A 35 -40.23 14.77 33.47
C GLY A 35 -40.78 15.60 32.30
N CYS A 36 -40.67 16.94 32.35
CA CYS A 36 -41.31 17.82 31.37
C CYS A 36 -40.42 18.06 30.14
N LEU A 37 -39.11 18.13 30.33
CA LEU A 37 -38.15 18.29 29.24
C LEU A 37 -37.75 16.96 28.61
N THR A 38 -37.89 15.84 29.32
CA THR A 38 -37.52 14.50 28.83
C THR A 38 -38.34 14.08 27.61
N SER A 39 -39.62 14.50 27.54
CA SER A 39 -40.51 14.18 26.41
C SER A 39 -40.25 15.01 25.14
N VAL A 40 -39.55 16.15 25.25
CA VAL A 40 -39.21 17.05 24.13
C VAL A 40 -37.69 17.09 23.89
N ALA A 41 -36.90 16.38 24.68
CA ALA A 41 -35.45 16.39 24.63
C ALA A 41 -34.90 16.02 23.25
N SER A 42 -35.49 15.03 22.57
CA SER A 42 -35.07 14.65 21.21
C SER A 42 -35.17 15.82 20.24
N ASP A 43 -36.30 16.53 20.24
CA ASP A 43 -36.55 17.64 19.31
C ASP A 43 -35.65 18.83 19.63
N LEU A 44 -35.39 19.07 20.92
CA LEU A 44 -34.45 20.09 21.38
C LEU A 44 -33.02 19.77 20.97
N ILE A 45 -32.60 18.49 21.02
CA ILE A 45 -31.27 18.05 20.57
C ILE A 45 -31.06 18.39 19.09
N TYR A 46 -32.01 18.06 18.20
CA TYR A 46 -31.88 18.41 16.79
C TYR A 46 -31.77 19.93 16.60
N ARG A 47 -32.64 20.71 17.26
CA ARG A 47 -32.61 22.18 17.15
C ARG A 47 -31.30 22.78 17.62
N VAL A 48 -30.80 22.34 18.78
CA VAL A 48 -29.52 22.80 19.33
C VAL A 48 -28.36 22.36 18.44
N ALA A 49 -28.40 21.16 17.87
CA ALA A 49 -27.40 20.69 16.90
C ALA A 49 -27.33 21.60 15.66
N TYR A 50 -28.47 22.07 15.14
CA TYR A 50 -28.50 23.03 14.01
C TYR A 50 -27.95 24.42 14.35
N CYS A 51 -27.81 24.78 15.62
CA CYS A 51 -27.20 26.04 16.05
C CYS A 51 -25.66 26.01 16.04
N PHE A 52 -25.03 24.84 15.85
CA PHE A 52 -23.58 24.73 15.78
C PHE A 52 -23.03 25.31 14.48
N GLY A 53 -22.30 26.41 14.58
CA GLY A 53 -21.45 26.95 13.51
C GLY A 53 -19.99 26.53 13.67
N ASN A 54 -19.09 27.29 13.03
CA ASN A 54 -17.63 27.09 13.12
C ASN A 54 -17.00 27.76 14.36
N GLN A 55 -17.78 28.50 15.16
CA GLN A 55 -17.28 29.19 16.35
C GLN A 55 -17.38 28.30 17.60
N ASN A 56 -16.29 28.21 18.37
CA ASN A 56 -16.25 27.41 19.59
C ASN A 56 -17.09 28.04 20.70
N ASN A 57 -18.31 27.55 20.89
CA ASN A 57 -19.22 28.00 21.94
C ASN A 57 -19.35 26.93 23.03
N LEU A 58 -18.65 27.14 24.15
CA LEU A 58 -18.66 26.21 25.28
C LEU A 58 -20.06 26.00 25.86
N GLN A 59 -20.87 27.05 25.93
CA GLN A 59 -22.22 26.97 26.48
C GLN A 59 -23.14 26.11 25.61
N LEU A 60 -22.98 26.20 24.28
CA LEU A 60 -23.71 25.37 23.33
C LEU A 60 -23.31 23.88 23.44
N LYS A 61 -22.01 23.59 23.60
CA LYS A 61 -21.51 22.22 23.87
C LYS A 61 -22.12 21.64 25.14
N LEU A 62 -22.06 22.39 26.25
CA LEU A 62 -22.61 21.97 27.54
C LEU A 62 -24.13 21.78 27.49
N LEU A 63 -24.84 22.65 26.78
CA LEU A 63 -26.28 22.53 26.59
C LEU A 63 -26.65 21.24 25.86
N LEU A 64 -25.94 20.92 24.77
CA LEU A 64 -26.19 19.70 24.00
C LEU A 64 -25.95 18.43 24.84
N ILE A 65 -24.82 18.37 25.57
CA ILE A 65 -24.52 17.26 26.49
C ILE A 65 -25.64 17.10 27.53
N ARG A 66 -26.10 18.21 28.11
CA ARG A 66 -27.20 18.18 29.09
C ARG A 66 -28.52 17.69 28.51
N LEU A 67 -28.83 18.02 27.25
CA LEU A 67 -30.03 17.49 26.62
C LEU A 67 -29.93 15.98 26.36
N PHE A 68 -28.74 15.45 26.06
CA PHE A 68 -28.50 14.01 26.01
C PHE A 68 -28.64 13.33 27.38
N ASP A 69 -28.23 13.98 28.47
CA ASP A 69 -28.44 13.48 29.84
C ASP A 69 -29.94 13.31 30.18
N LEU A 70 -30.82 14.14 29.59
CA LEU A 70 -32.27 14.08 29.81
C LEU A 70 -32.94 12.91 29.11
N LEU A 71 -32.29 12.33 28.09
CA LEU A 71 -32.79 11.08 27.48
C LEU A 71 -32.48 9.92 28.42
N THR A 72 -33.47 9.07 28.69
CA THR A 72 -33.27 7.88 29.53
C THR A 72 -33.05 6.61 28.70
N SER A 73 -33.50 6.60 27.44
CA SER A 73 -33.33 5.47 26.52
C SER A 73 -31.99 5.55 25.80
N VAL A 74 -31.10 4.61 26.07
CA VAL A 74 -29.80 4.51 25.39
C VAL A 74 -29.94 4.23 23.88
N PRO A 75 -30.81 3.32 23.41
CA PRO A 75 -31.05 3.16 21.97
C PRO A 75 -31.51 4.46 21.29
N GLN A 76 -32.27 5.30 21.99
CA GLN A 76 -32.70 6.60 21.48
C GLN A 76 -31.53 7.60 21.42
N LYS A 77 -30.66 7.63 22.44
CA LYS A 77 -29.42 8.43 22.41
C LYS A 77 -28.52 8.01 21.25
N TYR A 78 -28.29 6.70 21.12
CA TYR A 78 -27.50 6.12 20.04
C TYR A 78 -28.06 6.54 18.68
N ARG A 79 -29.36 6.34 18.46
CA ARG A 79 -30.01 6.67 17.19
C ARG A 79 -29.86 8.15 16.83
N ILE A 80 -30.08 9.05 17.78
CA ILE A 80 -29.96 10.49 17.55
C ILE A 80 -28.50 10.87 17.27
N CYS A 81 -27.53 10.33 18.02
CA CYS A 81 -26.11 10.54 17.76
C CYS A 81 -25.70 10.05 16.36
N TYR A 82 -26.10 8.83 16.00
CA TYR A 82 -25.80 8.21 14.73
C TYR A 82 -26.44 8.99 13.57
N GLU A 83 -27.73 9.34 13.67
CA GLU A 83 -28.42 10.14 12.65
C GLU A 83 -27.73 11.50 12.48
N LEU A 84 -27.47 12.23 13.55
CA LEU A 84 -26.80 13.53 13.49
C LEU A 84 -25.39 13.42 12.90
N LEU A 85 -24.59 12.42 13.26
CA LEU A 85 -23.25 12.19 12.70
C LEU A 85 -23.30 11.90 11.18
N THR A 86 -24.34 11.22 10.73
CA THR A 86 -24.54 10.90 9.30
C THR A 86 -25.13 12.06 8.50
N LEU A 87 -25.63 13.11 9.16
CA LEU A 87 -26.13 14.35 8.56
C LEU A 87 -25.02 15.42 8.48
N ARG A 88 -25.30 16.60 7.90
CA ARG A 88 -24.33 17.71 7.80
C ARG A 88 -24.03 18.26 9.21
N THR A 89 -22.80 18.08 9.68
CA THR A 89 -22.31 18.56 10.99
C THR A 89 -21.18 19.56 10.83
N SER A 90 -20.98 20.40 11.84
CA SER A 90 -19.76 21.21 11.99
C SER A 90 -18.71 20.43 12.80
N PRO A 91 -17.41 20.74 12.70
CA PRO A 91 -16.36 20.03 13.43
C PRO A 91 -16.61 19.96 14.94
N LEU A 92 -17.15 21.04 15.51
CA LEU A 92 -17.44 21.15 16.95
C LEU A 92 -18.65 20.30 17.37
N LEU A 93 -19.64 20.15 16.49
CA LEU A 93 -20.77 19.26 16.71
C LEU A 93 -20.31 17.80 16.62
N THR A 94 -19.48 17.47 15.63
CA THR A 94 -18.89 16.14 15.45
C THR A 94 -18.11 15.71 16.69
N GLU A 95 -17.28 16.58 17.25
CA GLU A 95 -16.56 16.32 18.51
C GLU A 95 -17.52 15.93 19.66
N VAL A 96 -18.63 16.66 19.84
CA VAL A 96 -19.60 16.34 20.91
C VAL A 96 -20.32 15.02 20.64
N LEU A 97 -20.76 14.80 19.41
CA LEU A 97 -21.52 13.59 19.04
C LEU A 97 -20.67 12.32 19.11
N VAL A 98 -19.41 12.40 18.66
CA VAL A 98 -18.46 11.29 18.73
C VAL A 98 -18.15 10.93 20.19
N ASN A 99 -17.93 11.93 21.06
CA ASN A 99 -17.74 11.70 22.49
C ASN A 99 -18.97 11.09 23.16
N GLN A 100 -20.17 11.57 22.83
CA GLN A 100 -21.42 10.99 23.34
C GLN A 100 -21.57 9.54 22.88
N LEU A 101 -21.38 9.26 21.59
CA LEU A 101 -21.47 7.91 21.06
C LEU A 101 -20.42 6.97 21.66
N GLY A 102 -19.19 7.44 21.91
CA GLY A 102 -18.15 6.70 22.61
C GLY A 102 -18.49 6.38 24.07
N PHE A 103 -19.14 7.30 24.77
CA PHE A 103 -19.62 7.08 26.13
C PHE A 103 -20.73 6.02 26.16
N LEU A 104 -21.70 6.09 25.24
CA LEU A 104 -22.77 5.09 25.14
C LEU A 104 -22.21 3.69 24.85
N ILE A 105 -21.26 3.59 23.93
CA ILE A 105 -20.54 2.34 23.66
C ILE A 105 -19.83 1.87 24.93
N ASN A 106 -19.05 2.71 25.61
CA ASN A 106 -18.31 2.26 26.79
C ASN A 106 -19.18 1.90 28.02
N GLU A 107 -20.27 2.63 28.31
CA GLU A 107 -21.13 2.35 29.48
C GLU A 107 -22.07 1.16 29.29
N GLU A 108 -22.72 1.04 28.12
CA GLU A 108 -23.68 -0.04 27.86
C GLU A 108 -22.97 -1.41 27.76
N PHE A 109 -21.74 -1.44 27.23
CA PHE A 109 -20.95 -2.68 27.14
C PHE A 109 -20.35 -3.14 28.48
N LEU A 110 -20.28 -2.28 29.50
CA LEU A 110 -19.81 -2.63 30.85
C LEU A 110 -20.94 -3.00 31.83
N GLU A 111 -22.16 -2.45 31.71
CA GLU A 111 -23.28 -2.81 32.59
C GLU A 111 -23.89 -4.19 32.29
N VAL A 112 -23.95 -4.60 31.01
CA VAL A 112 -24.40 -5.96 30.61
C VAL A 112 -23.48 -7.05 31.19
N TYR A 113 -22.22 -6.71 31.43
CA TYR A 113 -21.18 -7.60 31.98
C TYR A 113 -21.37 -7.94 33.46
N GLU A 114 -21.77 -6.97 34.31
CA GLU A 114 -21.94 -7.22 35.76
C GLU A 114 -23.20 -8.04 36.08
N LEU A 115 -24.28 -7.85 35.33
CA LEU A 115 -25.55 -8.55 35.53
C LEU A 115 -25.50 -10.03 35.12
N GLN A 116 -24.72 -10.40 34.10
CA GLN A 116 -24.58 -11.81 33.66
C GLN A 116 -23.52 -12.60 34.44
N ALA A 117 -22.44 -11.97 34.90
CA ALA A 117 -21.42 -12.61 35.74
C ALA A 117 -21.97 -13.04 37.12
N ALA A 118 -23.00 -12.34 37.62
CA ALA A 118 -23.74 -12.74 38.82
C ALA A 118 -24.72 -13.91 38.58
N GLY A 119 -25.24 -14.05 37.36
CA GLY A 119 -26.18 -15.10 36.97
C GLY A 119 -25.55 -16.45 36.58
N SER A 120 -24.29 -16.46 36.15
CA SER A 120 -23.62 -17.66 35.58
C SER A 120 -22.65 -18.37 36.54
N ARG A 121 -23.05 -18.59 37.82
CA ARG A 121 -22.35 -19.51 38.75
C ARG A 121 -22.86 -20.96 38.69
N ARG A 122 -23.37 -21.42 37.55
CA ARG A 122 -23.65 -22.84 37.27
C ARG A 122 -23.34 -23.19 35.81
N GLY A 123 -22.07 -23.45 35.52
CA GLY A 123 -21.63 -23.90 34.19
C GLY A 123 -20.17 -24.31 34.20
N VAL A 124 -19.90 -25.52 34.67
CA VAL A 124 -18.55 -26.10 34.80
C VAL A 124 -18.00 -26.48 33.42
N LEU A 125 -17.08 -25.69 32.86
CA LEU A 125 -16.13 -26.20 31.85
C LEU A 125 -14.85 -25.36 31.59
N GLY A 126 -14.61 -24.24 32.31
CA GLY A 126 -13.40 -23.43 32.14
C GLY A 126 -12.22 -23.75 33.09
N LYS A 127 -12.48 -24.38 34.26
CA LYS A 127 -11.46 -24.47 35.33
C LYS A 127 -10.33 -25.47 35.09
N ARG A 128 -10.54 -26.52 34.28
CA ARG A 128 -9.54 -27.59 34.07
C ARG A 128 -8.48 -27.28 33.01
N GLN A 129 -8.72 -26.30 32.12
CA GLN A 129 -7.70 -25.86 31.16
C GLN A 129 -6.75 -24.80 31.74
N LEU A 130 -7.25 -23.93 32.63
CA LEU A 130 -6.42 -22.94 33.31
C LEU A 130 -5.40 -23.56 34.29
N GLU A 131 -5.79 -24.62 35.02
CA GLU A 131 -4.88 -25.28 35.97
C GLU A 131 -3.78 -26.12 35.30
N ARG A 132 -3.94 -26.51 34.02
CA ARG A 132 -2.89 -27.19 33.25
C ARG A 132 -1.85 -26.22 32.69
N ALA A 133 -2.24 -25.00 32.35
CA ALA A 133 -1.32 -23.97 31.87
C ALA A 133 -0.35 -23.47 32.98
N CYS A 134 -0.75 -23.55 34.25
CA CYS A 134 0.08 -23.09 35.37
C CYS A 134 1.04 -24.14 35.96
N ARG A 135 1.15 -25.37 35.41
CA ARG A 135 2.00 -26.45 35.97
C ARG A 135 3.14 -26.96 35.06
N ALA A 136 3.46 -26.28 33.97
CA ALA A 136 4.67 -26.59 33.19
C ALA A 136 5.84 -25.70 33.68
N PRO A 137 6.96 -26.28 34.15
CA PRO A 137 8.10 -25.49 34.58
C PRO A 137 8.99 -25.19 33.37
N MET A 138 9.05 -23.94 32.93
CA MET A 138 10.11 -23.48 32.04
C MET A 138 10.63 -22.11 32.49
N PHE A 139 11.91 -22.12 32.84
CA PHE A 139 12.79 -20.98 33.02
C PHE A 139 12.68 -20.01 31.83
N LEU A 140 12.33 -18.74 32.08
CA LEU A 140 12.66 -17.55 31.27
C LEU A 140 12.49 -16.30 32.17
N PRO A 141 13.20 -15.19 31.90
CA PRO A 141 13.45 -14.13 32.86
C PRO A 141 12.27 -13.17 33.03
N ARG A 142 12.19 -12.56 34.22
CA ARG A 142 11.26 -11.49 34.60
C ARG A 142 11.31 -10.34 33.59
N ASN A 143 10.26 -10.17 32.78
CA ASN A 143 9.96 -8.90 32.12
C ASN A 143 8.44 -8.69 32.10
N ALA A 144 8.00 -7.62 32.77
CA ALA A 144 6.59 -7.26 32.96
C ALA A 144 5.85 -6.88 31.65
N ALA A 145 6.56 -6.71 30.53
CA ALA A 145 5.97 -6.32 29.24
C ALA A 145 5.17 -7.43 28.55
N VAL A 146 5.46 -8.71 28.83
CA VAL A 146 4.74 -9.84 28.23
C VAL A 146 3.34 -10.02 28.86
N ALA A 147 3.17 -9.64 30.12
CA ALA A 147 1.87 -9.67 30.80
C ALA A 147 0.89 -8.64 30.22
N THR A 148 1.36 -7.47 29.79
CA THR A 148 0.51 -6.42 29.20
C THR A 148 0.02 -6.79 27.79
N LEU A 149 0.83 -7.53 27.02
CA LEU A 149 0.46 -7.99 25.67
C LEU A 149 -0.59 -9.12 25.70
N VAL A 150 -0.54 -10.00 26.69
CA VAL A 150 -1.54 -11.06 26.86
C VAL A 150 -2.87 -10.50 27.38
N TYR A 151 -2.84 -9.50 28.26
CA TYR A 151 -4.07 -8.83 28.74
C TYR A 151 -4.77 -8.01 27.65
N GLY A 152 -4.03 -7.27 26.81
CA GLY A 152 -4.62 -6.48 25.72
C GLY A 152 -5.26 -7.31 24.61
N TYR A 153 -4.68 -8.48 24.27
CA TYR A 153 -5.26 -9.40 23.27
C TYR A 153 -6.50 -10.14 23.78
N LEU A 154 -6.57 -10.42 25.09
CA LEU A 154 -7.73 -11.04 25.73
C LEU A 154 -8.91 -10.06 25.84
N GLU A 155 -8.68 -8.77 26.15
CA GLU A 155 -9.73 -7.74 26.07
C GLU A 155 -10.25 -7.54 24.64
N PHE A 156 -9.35 -7.53 23.65
CA PHE A 156 -9.66 -7.34 22.23
C PHE A 156 -10.57 -8.43 21.64
N THR A 157 -10.38 -9.68 22.04
CA THR A 157 -11.20 -10.81 21.54
C THR A 157 -12.55 -10.84 22.25
N VAL A 158 -12.58 -10.51 23.54
CA VAL A 158 -13.78 -10.54 24.38
C VAL A 158 -14.77 -9.43 23.99
N ILE A 159 -14.31 -8.19 23.74
CA ILE A 159 -15.18 -7.09 23.28
C ILE A 159 -15.80 -7.43 21.92
N ASN A 160 -15.01 -7.85 20.92
CA ASN A 160 -15.50 -8.18 19.58
C ASN A 160 -16.50 -9.34 19.51
N THR A 161 -16.35 -10.35 20.38
CA THR A 161 -17.29 -11.50 20.41
C THR A 161 -18.56 -11.24 21.21
N LEU A 162 -18.55 -10.30 22.16
CA LEU A 162 -19.70 -10.03 23.03
C LEU A 162 -20.60 -8.90 22.49
N THR A 163 -20.04 -7.83 21.91
CA THR A 163 -20.84 -6.72 21.35
C THR A 163 -21.73 -7.16 20.17
N ALA A 164 -21.24 -8.10 19.36
CA ALA A 164 -21.98 -8.69 18.25
C ALA A 164 -23.13 -9.62 18.70
N ALA A 165 -23.10 -10.12 19.94
CA ALA A 165 -24.08 -11.08 20.46
C ALA A 165 -25.33 -10.40 21.05
N ASP A 166 -25.18 -9.23 21.68
CA ASP A 166 -26.27 -8.57 22.41
C ASP A 166 -26.99 -7.49 21.58
N PHE A 167 -26.33 -6.85 20.59
CA PHE A 167 -26.95 -5.85 19.69
C PHE A 167 -26.42 -5.91 18.24
N PRO A 168 -26.74 -6.98 17.49
CA PRO A 168 -26.16 -7.23 16.16
C PRO A 168 -26.48 -6.13 15.14
N GLU A 169 -27.68 -5.55 15.18
CA GLU A 169 -28.09 -4.49 14.24
C GLU A 169 -27.34 -3.17 14.46
N LEU A 170 -27.05 -2.81 15.72
CA LEU A 170 -26.28 -1.62 16.05
C LEU A 170 -24.82 -1.80 15.64
N TRP A 171 -24.25 -2.98 15.93
CA TRP A 171 -22.89 -3.32 15.51
C TRP A 171 -22.73 -3.29 13.99
N GLU A 172 -23.70 -3.81 13.24
CA GLU A 172 -23.74 -3.74 11.77
C GLU A 172 -23.79 -2.30 11.27
N GLN A 173 -24.62 -1.45 11.89
CA GLN A 173 -24.73 -0.03 11.54
C GLN A 173 -23.44 0.76 11.78
N ILE A 174 -22.70 0.44 12.84
CA ILE A 174 -21.40 1.09 13.12
C ILE A 174 -20.33 0.54 12.18
N CYS A 175 -20.18 -0.78 12.06
CA CYS A 175 -19.05 -1.38 11.34
C CYS A 175 -19.18 -1.22 9.81
N ASN A 176 -20.41 -1.29 9.28
CA ASN A 176 -20.65 -1.35 7.84
C ASN A 176 -21.34 -0.09 7.31
N ASP A 177 -22.42 0.37 7.95
CA ASP A 177 -23.22 1.46 7.39
C ASP A 177 -22.60 2.85 7.63
N LEU A 178 -21.95 3.06 8.78
CA LEU A 178 -21.34 4.35 9.12
C LEU A 178 -20.25 4.75 8.11
N PRO A 179 -19.28 3.88 7.74
CA PRO A 179 -18.32 4.19 6.68
C PRO A 179 -18.99 4.53 5.34
N LEU A 180 -20.04 3.81 4.94
CA LEU A 180 -20.78 4.05 3.70
C LEU A 180 -21.52 5.40 3.71
N LYS A 181 -22.13 5.78 4.84
CA LYS A 181 -22.82 7.05 4.98
C LYS A 181 -21.85 8.24 5.03
N LEU A 182 -20.70 8.06 5.69
CA LEU A 182 -19.62 9.06 5.66
C LEU A 182 -19.09 9.25 4.24
N GLU A 183 -18.88 8.17 3.48
CA GLU A 183 -18.51 8.25 2.05
C GLU A 183 -19.55 9.01 1.23
N ARG A 184 -20.82 8.63 1.35
CA ARG A 184 -21.91 9.28 0.60
C ARG A 184 -21.96 10.78 0.89
N ARG A 185 -21.82 11.15 2.17
CA ARG A 185 -21.76 12.54 2.60
C ARG A 185 -20.56 13.27 1.99
N LEU A 186 -19.38 12.66 1.96
CA LEU A 186 -18.21 13.24 1.29
C LEU A 186 -18.49 13.49 -0.20
N CYS A 187 -19.10 12.53 -0.90
CA CYS A 187 -19.47 12.67 -2.30
C CYS A 187 -20.52 13.77 -2.54
N GLU A 188 -21.51 13.90 -1.66
CA GLU A 188 -22.53 14.96 -1.73
C GLU A 188 -21.93 16.35 -1.50
N ARG A 189 -20.95 16.46 -0.57
CA ARG A 189 -20.22 17.70 -0.31
C ARG A 189 -19.28 18.09 -1.45
N LEU A 190 -18.63 17.10 -2.08
CA LEU A 190 -17.80 17.28 -3.28
C LEU A 190 -18.55 17.86 -4.48
N ALA A 191 -19.86 17.67 -4.55
CA ALA A 191 -20.70 18.26 -5.60
C ALA A 191 -21.06 19.74 -5.33
N SER A 192 -20.75 20.26 -4.14
CA SER A 192 -20.98 21.66 -3.74
C SER A 192 -19.74 22.51 -4.00
N VAL A 193 -19.92 23.67 -4.65
CA VAL A 193 -18.82 24.57 -5.06
C VAL A 193 -18.22 25.34 -3.87
N ASP A 194 -18.94 25.44 -2.76
CA ASP A 194 -18.59 26.31 -1.61
C ASP A 194 -17.90 25.58 -0.43
N GLU A 195 -17.67 24.26 -0.50
CA GLU A 195 -17.04 23.51 0.59
C GLU A 195 -15.62 23.02 0.24
N GLU A 196 -14.66 23.30 1.12
CA GLU A 196 -13.30 22.79 1.01
C GLU A 196 -13.29 21.28 1.31
N LEU A 197 -12.93 20.49 0.29
CA LEU A 197 -12.78 19.03 0.32
C LEU A 197 -12.00 18.54 1.54
N TRP A 198 -10.94 19.27 1.86
CA TRP A 198 -10.04 19.04 2.98
C TRP A 198 -10.77 18.86 4.32
N PHE A 199 -11.58 19.85 4.73
CA PHE A 199 -12.25 19.83 6.04
C PHE A 199 -13.23 18.67 6.18
N SER A 200 -13.91 18.32 5.09
CA SER A 200 -14.89 17.24 5.09
C SER A 200 -14.25 15.88 5.30
N ILE A 201 -13.08 15.65 4.70
CA ILE A 201 -12.34 14.39 4.84
C ILE A 201 -11.70 14.29 6.22
N VAL A 202 -11.13 15.38 6.74
CA VAL A 202 -10.61 15.44 8.13
C VAL A 202 -11.70 15.10 9.14
N GLU A 203 -12.90 15.65 8.97
CA GLU A 203 -14.04 15.40 9.83
C GLU A 203 -14.49 13.93 9.78
N ALA A 204 -14.71 13.37 8.59
CA ALA A 204 -15.14 11.98 8.43
C ALA A 204 -14.11 11.01 9.01
N ALA A 205 -12.84 11.31 8.84
CA ALA A 205 -11.79 10.45 9.33
C ALA A 205 -11.49 10.65 10.83
N HIS A 206 -11.81 11.80 11.41
CA HIS A 206 -11.84 11.97 12.87
C HIS A 206 -12.88 11.06 13.53
N VAL A 207 -14.05 10.90 12.92
CA VAL A 207 -15.09 9.97 13.40
C VAL A 207 -14.56 8.53 13.41
N LEU A 208 -13.96 8.07 12.30
CA LEU A 208 -13.41 6.72 12.22
C LEU A 208 -12.22 6.51 13.17
N ALA A 209 -11.34 7.50 13.29
CA ALA A 209 -10.18 7.44 14.17
C ALA A 209 -10.54 7.47 15.66
N PHE A 210 -11.69 8.03 16.04
CA PHE A 210 -12.14 8.01 17.42
C PHE A 210 -12.62 6.61 17.85
N PHE A 211 -13.23 5.86 16.94
CA PHE A 211 -13.65 4.48 17.14
C PHE A 211 -12.56 3.49 16.71
N ASP A 212 -11.34 3.77 17.13
CA ASP A 212 -10.11 3.13 16.69
C ASP A 212 -10.06 1.61 16.96
N LYS A 213 -10.89 1.12 17.90
CA LYS A 213 -11.03 -0.30 18.27
C LYS A 213 -12.09 -1.05 17.46
N ILE A 214 -12.85 -0.37 16.59
CA ILE A 214 -13.92 -0.97 15.79
C ILE A 214 -13.38 -1.37 14.40
N PRO A 215 -13.55 -2.63 13.96
CA PRO A 215 -13.06 -3.09 12.65
C PRO A 215 -14.00 -2.65 11.52
N PHE A 216 -13.94 -1.38 11.14
CA PHE A 216 -14.76 -0.81 10.07
C PHE A 216 -14.50 -1.47 8.71
N ARG A 217 -15.57 -1.74 7.96
CA ARG A 217 -15.47 -2.09 6.54
C ARG A 217 -15.53 -0.82 5.71
N VAL A 218 -14.36 -0.24 5.45
CA VAL A 218 -14.28 1.00 4.68
C VAL A 218 -14.47 0.71 3.19
N PRO A 219 -15.39 1.41 2.50
CA PRO A 219 -15.61 1.16 1.10
C PRO A 219 -14.45 1.76 0.27
N TYR A 220 -14.17 1.11 -0.86
CA TYR A 220 -13.03 1.43 -1.73
C TYR A 220 -12.95 2.92 -2.13
N LYS A 221 -14.11 3.55 -2.37
CA LYS A 221 -14.16 4.97 -2.76
C LYS A 221 -13.76 5.90 -1.62
N PHE A 222 -14.16 5.64 -0.38
CA PHE A 222 -13.69 6.38 0.79
C PHE A 222 -12.17 6.31 0.94
N GLY A 223 -11.58 5.12 0.78
CA GLY A 223 -10.12 4.95 0.77
C GLY A 223 -9.44 5.84 -0.27
N ARG A 224 -9.97 5.89 -1.51
CA ARG A 224 -9.44 6.76 -2.56
C ARG A 224 -9.59 8.26 -2.27
N LEU A 225 -10.65 8.67 -1.58
CA LEU A 225 -10.85 10.07 -1.19
C LEU A 225 -9.83 10.49 -0.12
N VAL A 226 -9.58 9.63 0.86
CA VAL A 226 -8.50 9.83 1.85
C VAL A 226 -7.15 9.92 1.13
N ASP A 227 -6.93 9.11 0.11
CA ASP A 227 -5.71 9.16 -0.72
C ASP A 227 -5.58 10.46 -1.54
N CYS A 228 -6.67 11.08 -2.01
CA CYS A 228 -6.63 12.42 -2.62
C CYS A 228 -6.01 13.42 -1.66
N VAL A 229 -6.55 13.44 -0.46
CA VAL A 229 -6.21 14.38 0.61
C VAL A 229 -4.80 14.17 1.10
N LEU A 230 -4.36 12.92 1.29
CA LEU A 230 -2.98 12.60 1.68
C LEU A 230 -1.93 13.16 0.73
N ASN A 231 -2.22 13.20 -0.57
CA ASN A 231 -1.29 13.69 -1.58
C ASN A 231 -1.25 15.22 -1.66
N GLU A 232 -2.28 15.91 -1.17
CA GLU A 232 -2.37 17.38 -1.18
C GLU A 232 -1.72 18.04 0.05
N ILE A 233 -1.47 17.28 1.12
CA ILE A 233 -0.91 17.80 2.37
C ILE A 233 0.60 17.96 2.28
N ALA A 234 1.09 19.11 2.73
CA ALA A 234 2.50 19.30 2.99
C ALA A 234 2.96 18.33 4.09
N SER A 235 4.08 17.64 3.87
CA SER A 235 4.52 16.50 4.70
C SER A 235 4.68 16.77 6.20
N ASP A 236 4.83 18.05 6.56
CA ASP A 236 4.98 18.62 7.90
C ASP A 236 3.65 18.83 8.64
N GLU A 237 2.55 19.11 7.94
CA GLU A 237 1.23 19.26 8.57
C GLU A 237 0.55 17.93 8.85
N ALA A 238 0.94 16.89 8.12
CA ALA A 238 0.27 15.60 8.11
C ALA A 238 0.22 14.96 9.52
N ALA A 239 1.31 15.09 10.28
CA ALA A 239 1.53 14.54 11.62
C ALA A 239 0.38 14.76 12.63
N ALA A 240 -0.33 15.88 12.50
CA ALA A 240 -1.38 16.28 13.44
C ALA A 240 -2.73 15.58 13.19
N TYR A 241 -2.87 14.79 12.11
CA TYR A 241 -4.18 14.32 11.69
C TYR A 241 -4.55 12.92 12.20
N PRO A 242 -5.70 12.77 12.89
CA PRO A 242 -6.21 11.47 13.35
C PRO A 242 -6.39 10.42 12.23
N PHE A 243 -6.60 10.84 11.00
CA PHE A 243 -6.77 9.92 9.88
C PHE A 243 -5.48 9.25 9.42
N LEU A 244 -4.32 9.87 9.62
CA LEU A 244 -3.05 9.19 9.41
C LEU A 244 -2.90 8.04 10.40
N ILE A 245 -3.36 8.20 11.64
CA ILE A 245 -3.34 7.13 12.65
C ILE A 245 -4.20 5.96 12.18
N TRP A 246 -5.39 6.25 11.63
CA TRP A 246 -6.26 5.23 11.05
C TRP A 246 -5.63 4.57 9.80
N TYR A 247 -5.17 5.38 8.83
CA TYR A 247 -4.54 4.89 7.61
C TYR A 247 -3.28 4.08 7.89
N ALA A 248 -2.49 4.47 8.89
CA ALA A 248 -1.31 3.75 9.35
C ALA A 248 -1.62 2.46 10.10
N ARG A 249 -2.84 2.27 10.63
CA ARG A 249 -3.25 0.97 11.19
C ARG A 249 -3.53 -0.04 10.10
N GLU A 250 -4.24 0.39 9.06
CA GLU A 250 -4.59 -0.47 7.92
C GLU A 250 -3.39 -0.70 7.00
N HIS A 251 -2.57 0.33 6.78
CA HIS A 251 -1.42 0.31 5.87
C HIS A 251 -0.14 0.87 6.52
N PRO A 252 0.37 0.29 7.62
CA PRO A 252 1.49 0.81 8.42
C PRO A 252 2.80 1.04 7.65
N PHE A 253 2.92 0.43 6.48
CA PHE A 253 4.11 0.51 5.63
C PHE A 253 3.79 1.00 4.22
N SER A 254 2.65 1.70 4.06
CA SER A 254 2.32 2.38 2.81
C SER A 254 3.44 3.38 2.46
N PRO A 255 3.87 3.43 1.19
CA PRO A 255 4.79 4.46 0.71
C PRO A 255 4.35 5.89 1.08
N LYS A 256 3.04 6.15 1.15
CA LYS A 256 2.45 7.43 1.55
C LYS A 256 2.86 7.86 2.97
N LEU A 257 3.10 6.90 3.86
CA LEU A 257 3.48 7.17 5.25
C LEU A 257 4.98 7.36 5.44
N LEU A 258 5.79 6.91 4.48
CA LEU A 258 7.25 6.91 4.56
C LEU A 258 7.81 8.29 4.20
N GLY A 259 7.83 9.15 5.21
CA GLY A 259 8.24 10.55 5.14
C GLY A 259 7.66 11.41 6.26
N HIS A 260 6.59 10.93 6.92
CA HIS A 260 6.01 11.56 8.09
C HIS A 260 6.70 10.99 9.34
N THR A 261 7.78 11.66 9.78
CA THR A 261 8.60 11.22 10.92
C THR A 261 7.99 11.55 12.27
N GLU A 262 6.90 12.32 12.29
CA GLU A 262 6.18 12.66 13.50
C GLU A 262 4.67 12.46 13.29
N PRO A 263 3.95 11.98 14.31
CA PRO A 263 4.47 11.32 15.50
C PRO A 263 4.93 9.89 15.16
N THR A 264 6.00 9.44 15.82
CA THR A 264 6.58 8.08 15.85
C THR A 264 5.61 6.93 16.17
N VAL A 265 4.31 7.22 16.22
CA VAL A 265 3.17 6.34 16.48
C VAL A 265 2.69 5.64 15.20
N LEU A 266 2.93 6.22 14.01
CA LEU A 266 2.39 5.70 12.75
C LEU A 266 3.10 4.44 12.24
N ILE A 267 4.38 4.26 12.57
CA ILE A 267 5.14 3.06 12.20
C ILE A 267 5.55 2.37 13.50
N PRO A 268 4.89 1.28 13.92
CA PRO A 268 5.18 0.67 15.20
C PRO A 268 6.61 0.12 15.26
N ASN A 269 7.42 0.63 16.19
CA ASN A 269 8.82 0.22 16.43
C ASN A 269 8.98 -1.19 17.02
N VAL A 270 7.91 -1.99 17.05
CA VAL A 270 7.84 -3.28 17.76
C VAL A 270 7.94 -4.48 16.80
N TYR A 271 8.02 -4.24 15.49
CA TYR A 271 8.04 -5.31 14.49
C TYR A 271 9.45 -5.84 14.23
N ASP A 272 9.53 -7.16 14.02
CA ASP A 272 10.72 -7.79 13.44
C ASP A 272 11.06 -7.12 12.10
N LEU A 273 12.33 -6.73 11.91
CA LEU A 273 12.82 -6.11 10.67
C LEU A 273 12.48 -6.94 9.43
N ARG A 274 12.44 -8.28 9.56
CA ARG A 274 12.05 -9.19 8.46
C ARG A 274 10.59 -9.02 8.06
N TYR A 275 9.70 -8.88 9.05
CA TYR A 275 8.27 -8.65 8.82
C TYR A 275 8.03 -7.26 8.26
N LEU A 276 8.69 -6.25 8.83
CA LEU A 276 8.65 -4.86 8.35
C LEU A 276 9.04 -4.78 6.86
N ARG A 277 10.15 -5.43 6.50
CA ARG A 277 10.65 -5.48 5.13
C ARG A 277 9.66 -6.14 4.17
N LEU A 278 9.07 -7.27 4.56
CA LEU A 278 8.07 -7.99 3.77
C LEU A 278 6.83 -7.12 3.52
N ARG A 279 6.27 -6.55 4.60
CA ARG A 279 5.05 -5.75 4.51
C ARG A 279 5.27 -4.44 3.75
N LEU A 280 6.48 -3.90 3.78
CA LEU A 280 6.85 -2.76 2.95
C LEU A 280 6.89 -3.12 1.46
N ALA A 281 7.41 -4.29 1.09
CA ALA A 281 7.37 -4.75 -0.30
C ALA A 281 5.92 -4.94 -0.78
N GLU A 282 5.05 -5.52 0.05
CA GLU A 282 3.60 -5.62 -0.21
C GLU A 282 2.96 -4.25 -0.39
N GLY A 283 3.22 -3.31 0.53
CA GLY A 283 2.69 -1.95 0.44
C GLY A 283 3.17 -1.18 -0.79
N ILE A 284 4.39 -1.45 -1.28
CA ILE A 284 4.87 -0.90 -2.56
C ILE A 284 4.09 -1.49 -3.74
N CYS A 285 3.82 -2.80 -3.74
CA CYS A 285 2.99 -3.42 -4.77
C CYS A 285 1.59 -2.80 -4.83
N GLU A 286 0.94 -2.66 -3.67
CA GLU A 286 -0.38 -2.02 -3.56
C GLU A 286 -0.34 -0.58 -4.07
N TYR A 287 0.63 0.21 -3.59
CA TYR A 287 0.77 1.61 -3.97
C TYR A 287 0.96 1.81 -5.48
N VAL A 288 1.78 0.96 -6.11
CA VAL A 288 2.03 1.03 -7.55
C VAL A 288 0.84 0.52 -8.36
N ASN A 289 0.09 -0.48 -7.88
CA ASN A 289 -1.11 -0.96 -8.56
C ASN A 289 -2.26 0.05 -8.51
N ASP A 290 -2.41 0.78 -7.39
CA ASP A 290 -3.43 1.81 -7.24
C ASP A 290 -3.15 3.09 -8.05
N SER A 291 -2.00 3.16 -8.73
CA SER A 291 -1.49 4.37 -9.38
C SER A 291 -2.09 4.70 -10.74
N GLU A 292 -3.18 4.05 -11.17
CA GLU A 292 -3.77 4.20 -12.51
C GLU A 292 -4.13 5.65 -12.91
N TYR A 293 -4.04 6.64 -12.01
CA TYR A 293 -4.51 8.02 -12.28
C TYR A 293 -3.66 9.20 -11.73
N ARG A 294 -2.40 9.03 -11.27
CA ARG A 294 -1.65 10.19 -10.70
C ARG A 294 -0.19 10.26 -11.11
N CYS A 295 0.06 11.02 -12.19
CA CYS A 295 1.38 11.33 -12.72
C CYS A 295 1.87 12.74 -12.33
N ASP A 296 1.81 13.09 -11.04
CA ASP A 296 2.51 14.28 -10.54
C ASP A 296 3.78 13.89 -9.76
N GLY A 297 4.71 14.83 -9.62
CA GLY A 297 5.95 14.60 -8.86
C GLY A 297 5.71 14.28 -7.37
N ALA A 298 4.50 14.53 -6.85
CA ALA A 298 4.14 14.22 -5.47
C ALA A 298 3.96 12.71 -5.25
N PHE A 299 3.59 11.94 -6.27
CA PHE A 299 3.48 10.48 -6.18
C PHE A 299 4.83 9.76 -6.13
N VAL A 300 5.86 10.27 -6.81
CA VAL A 300 7.17 9.62 -6.91
C VAL A 300 7.99 9.77 -5.63
N LYS A 301 7.88 10.90 -4.94
CA LYS A 301 8.69 11.18 -3.74
C LYS A 301 8.42 10.16 -2.60
N PRO A 302 7.16 9.82 -2.25
CA PRO A 302 6.83 8.74 -1.31
C PRO A 302 7.40 7.39 -1.74
N LEU A 303 7.26 7.03 -3.03
CA LEU A 303 7.80 5.76 -3.55
C LEU A 303 9.33 5.70 -3.44
N ALA A 304 10.02 6.78 -3.81
CA ALA A 304 11.48 6.86 -3.70
C ALA A 304 11.96 6.79 -2.25
N ASN A 305 11.20 7.38 -1.31
CA ASN A 305 11.48 7.27 0.12
C ASN A 305 11.23 5.84 0.62
N ALA A 306 10.15 5.19 0.19
CA ALA A 306 9.83 3.82 0.54
C ALA A 306 10.91 2.85 0.06
N LEU A 307 11.36 2.98 -1.19
CA LEU A 307 12.46 2.19 -1.74
C LEU A 307 13.79 2.45 -1.01
N ARG A 308 14.06 3.70 -0.61
CA ARG A 308 15.23 4.03 0.21
C ARG A 308 15.17 3.35 1.58
N PHE A 309 14.01 3.36 2.22
CA PHE A 309 13.80 2.72 3.51
C PHE A 309 13.90 1.19 3.39
N LEU A 310 13.29 0.61 2.36
CA LEU A 310 13.38 -0.81 2.05
C LEU A 310 14.82 -1.24 1.80
N HIS A 311 15.58 -0.46 1.03
CA HIS A 311 17.01 -0.70 0.81
C HIS A 311 17.78 -0.75 2.12
N LYS A 312 17.57 0.24 3.00
CA LYS A 312 18.21 0.27 4.32
C LYS A 312 17.85 -0.97 5.15
N LEU A 313 16.58 -1.39 5.15
CA LEU A 313 16.14 -2.60 5.84
C LEU A 313 16.76 -3.87 5.26
N CYS A 314 16.97 -3.93 3.95
CA CYS A 314 17.65 -5.04 3.29
C CYS A 314 19.14 -5.09 3.67
N ASP A 315 19.80 -3.94 3.77
CA ASP A 315 21.20 -3.82 4.17
C ASP A 315 21.41 -4.21 5.65
N ASP A 316 20.53 -3.72 6.53
CA ASP A 316 20.58 -3.98 7.98
C ASP A 316 20.16 -5.42 8.36
N CYS A 317 19.45 -6.15 7.48
CA CYS A 317 18.87 -7.45 7.78
C CYS A 317 19.37 -8.57 6.84
N HIS A 318 20.43 -9.28 7.26
CA HIS A 318 21.03 -10.40 6.51
C HIS A 318 20.16 -11.69 6.43
N GLY A 319 18.88 -11.64 6.82
CA GLY A 319 17.95 -12.77 6.81
C GLY A 319 16.90 -12.69 5.70
N ILE A 320 17.31 -12.50 4.44
CA ILE A 320 16.38 -12.64 3.30
C ILE A 320 16.07 -14.13 3.10
N HIS A 321 14.79 -14.49 3.14
CA HIS A 321 14.34 -15.87 2.94
C HIS A 321 13.77 -16.07 1.54
N ALA A 322 13.97 -17.27 0.99
CA ALA A 322 13.44 -17.67 -0.31
C ALA A 322 11.91 -17.52 -0.42
N ALA A 323 11.18 -17.67 0.70
CA ALA A 323 9.73 -17.49 0.76
C ALA A 323 9.26 -16.07 0.36
N HIS A 324 10.13 -15.06 0.47
CA HIS A 324 9.78 -13.69 0.10
C HIS A 324 10.09 -13.37 -1.36
N ILE A 325 10.76 -14.26 -2.11
CA ILE A 325 11.21 -13.93 -3.47
C ILE A 325 10.05 -13.61 -4.41
N ASP A 326 8.89 -14.27 -4.23
CA ASP A 326 7.72 -14.01 -5.07
C ASP A 326 7.14 -12.62 -4.91
N ILE A 327 7.12 -12.07 -3.69
CA ILE A 327 6.59 -10.73 -3.46
C ILE A 327 7.56 -9.67 -4.01
N TYR A 328 8.87 -9.91 -3.90
CA TYR A 328 9.87 -9.01 -4.47
C TYR A 328 9.86 -9.05 -5.99
N ALA A 329 9.73 -10.25 -6.57
CA ALA A 329 9.57 -10.38 -8.01
C ALA A 329 8.34 -9.61 -8.51
N GLU A 330 7.22 -9.69 -7.78
CA GLU A 330 6.01 -8.91 -8.10
C GLU A 330 6.28 -7.40 -8.01
N MET A 331 6.86 -6.97 -6.90
CA MET A 331 7.20 -5.57 -6.66
C MET A 331 8.06 -5.00 -7.79
N PHE A 332 9.10 -5.72 -8.22
CA PHE A 332 9.97 -5.25 -9.31
C PHE A 332 9.28 -5.21 -10.66
N VAL A 333 8.43 -6.20 -10.98
CA VAL A 333 7.63 -6.20 -12.20
C VAL A 333 6.69 -4.99 -12.24
N LEU A 334 6.00 -4.70 -11.13
CA LEU A 334 5.13 -3.54 -11.01
C LEU A 334 5.90 -2.22 -11.11
N LEU A 335 7.06 -2.12 -10.47
CA LEU A 335 7.92 -0.93 -10.56
C LEU A 335 8.39 -0.67 -11.99
N VAL A 336 8.75 -1.72 -12.73
CA VAL A 336 9.14 -1.60 -14.15
C VAL A 336 7.99 -1.05 -14.98
N ARG A 337 6.78 -1.61 -14.83
CA ARG A 337 5.59 -1.11 -15.51
C ARG A 337 5.33 0.37 -15.17
N PHE A 338 5.39 0.70 -13.89
CA PHE A 338 5.24 2.09 -13.43
C PHE A 338 6.27 3.04 -14.03
N ILE A 339 7.52 2.60 -14.18
CA ILE A 339 8.58 3.41 -14.81
C ILE A 339 8.27 3.69 -16.27
N GLU A 340 7.75 2.71 -17.02
CA GLU A 340 7.39 2.92 -18.43
C GLU A 340 6.29 3.96 -18.59
N ASP A 341 5.26 3.92 -17.75
CA ASP A 341 4.12 4.84 -17.78
C ASP A 341 4.50 6.30 -17.41
N PHE A 342 5.72 6.56 -16.91
CA PHE A 342 6.08 7.85 -16.30
C PHE A 342 7.05 8.71 -17.13
N ASP A 343 6.59 9.78 -17.78
CA ASP A 343 7.40 10.55 -18.76
C ASP A 343 8.65 11.29 -18.22
N LEU A 344 8.81 11.46 -16.90
CA LEU A 344 9.95 12.21 -16.34
C LEU A 344 11.19 11.34 -16.15
N GLU A 345 12.13 11.44 -17.09
CA GLU A 345 13.39 10.69 -17.16
C GLU A 345 14.19 10.65 -15.84
N ALA A 346 14.32 11.78 -15.14
CA ALA A 346 15.07 11.86 -13.89
C ALA A 346 14.48 10.97 -12.77
N HIS A 347 13.15 10.85 -12.72
CA HIS A 347 12.45 10.03 -11.74
C HIS A 347 12.58 8.54 -12.06
N ARG A 348 12.49 8.18 -13.36
CA ARG A 348 12.75 6.81 -13.84
C ARG A 348 14.11 6.31 -13.34
N PHE A 349 15.16 7.12 -13.52
CA PHE A 349 16.52 6.76 -13.10
C PHE A 349 16.64 6.54 -11.58
N VAL A 350 15.98 7.37 -10.76
CA VAL A 350 16.02 7.24 -9.30
C VAL A 350 15.41 5.91 -8.84
N ILE A 351 14.22 5.57 -9.37
CA ILE A 351 13.53 4.31 -9.02
C ILE A 351 14.35 3.12 -9.49
N MET A 352 14.81 3.14 -10.74
CA MET A 352 15.65 2.08 -11.30
C MET A 352 16.93 1.84 -10.50
N LYS A 353 17.66 2.91 -10.15
CA LYS A 353 18.88 2.80 -9.35
C LYS A 353 18.58 2.21 -7.97
N LYS A 354 17.50 2.65 -7.31
CA LYS A 354 17.08 2.09 -6.03
C LYS A 354 16.69 0.63 -6.14
N SER A 355 16.06 0.22 -7.23
CA SER A 355 15.76 -1.17 -7.50
C SER A 355 17.02 -2.03 -7.65
N GLN A 356 18.04 -1.54 -8.37
CA GLN A 356 19.35 -2.20 -8.44
C GLN A 356 19.99 -2.34 -7.06
N ASP A 357 20.00 -1.26 -6.28
CA ASP A 357 20.56 -1.24 -4.93
C ASP A 357 19.87 -2.33 -4.05
N ILE A 358 18.53 -2.43 -4.11
CA ILE A 358 17.77 -3.44 -3.35
C ILE A 358 18.09 -4.86 -3.82
N ILE A 359 18.13 -5.12 -5.14
CA ILE A 359 18.49 -6.43 -5.70
C ILE A 359 19.89 -6.85 -5.25
N ALA A 360 20.83 -5.90 -5.19
CA ALA A 360 22.19 -6.14 -4.73
C ALA A 360 22.26 -6.56 -3.25
N CYS A 361 21.30 -6.19 -2.40
CA CYS A 361 21.26 -6.67 -1.01
C CYS A 361 20.96 -8.17 -0.87
N PHE A 362 20.43 -8.83 -1.92
CA PHE A 362 20.11 -10.25 -1.85
C PHE A 362 21.39 -11.11 -1.87
N PRO A 363 21.47 -12.18 -1.03
CA PRO A 363 22.49 -13.21 -1.18
C PRO A 363 22.49 -13.78 -2.59
N MET A 364 23.64 -14.25 -3.07
CA MET A 364 23.85 -14.61 -4.48
C MET A 364 22.82 -15.60 -5.00
N GLU A 365 22.53 -16.68 -4.25
CA GLU A 365 21.56 -17.71 -4.61
C GLU A 365 20.16 -17.12 -4.80
N LEU A 366 19.76 -16.26 -3.88
CA LEU A 366 18.45 -15.62 -3.88
C LEU A 366 18.35 -14.51 -4.92
N ARG A 367 19.44 -13.81 -5.20
CA ARG A 367 19.53 -12.78 -6.23
C ARG A 367 19.33 -13.38 -7.62
N VAL A 368 20.01 -14.49 -7.91
CA VAL A 368 19.86 -15.22 -9.18
C VAL A 368 18.42 -15.71 -9.35
N LEU A 369 17.84 -16.30 -8.30
CA LEU A 369 16.45 -16.75 -8.31
C LEU A 369 15.46 -15.60 -8.51
N LEU A 370 15.69 -14.46 -7.85
CA LEU A 370 14.88 -13.25 -7.99
C LEU A 370 14.91 -12.72 -9.42
N LEU A 371 16.10 -12.54 -10.00
CA LEU A 371 16.26 -12.06 -11.38
C LEU A 371 15.57 -13.00 -12.37
N LYS A 372 15.77 -14.32 -12.23
CA LYS A 372 15.10 -15.34 -13.04
C LYS A 372 13.58 -15.23 -12.96
N ARG A 373 13.03 -15.02 -11.76
CA ARG A 373 11.56 -14.86 -11.59
C ARG A 373 11.05 -13.56 -12.19
N ILE A 374 11.76 -12.46 -12.07
CA ILE A 374 11.39 -11.19 -12.71
C ILE A 374 11.37 -11.35 -14.23
N ILE A 375 12.46 -11.88 -14.82
CA ILE A 375 12.56 -12.15 -16.26
C ILE A 375 11.43 -13.08 -16.72
N GLY A 376 11.21 -14.17 -16.00
CA GLY A 376 10.15 -15.13 -16.33
C GLY A 376 8.74 -14.53 -16.26
N ARG A 377 8.47 -13.61 -15.33
CA ARG A 377 7.18 -12.92 -15.25
C ARG A 377 7.00 -11.89 -16.35
N ILE A 378 8.06 -11.19 -16.75
CA ILE A 378 8.00 -10.25 -17.88
C ILE A 378 7.69 -11.00 -19.18
N ILE A 379 8.43 -12.07 -19.48
CA ILE A 379 8.29 -12.82 -20.73
C ILE A 379 6.95 -13.58 -20.81
N ASN A 380 6.53 -14.23 -19.73
CA ASN A 380 5.32 -15.07 -19.73
C ASN A 380 4.06 -14.31 -19.28
N GLY A 381 4.18 -13.06 -18.86
CA GLY A 381 3.08 -12.29 -18.32
C GLY A 381 2.16 -11.78 -19.42
N THR A 382 1.08 -12.50 -19.71
CA THR A 382 0.08 -12.14 -20.74
C THR A 382 -0.63 -10.80 -20.52
N HIS A 383 -0.42 -10.16 -19.36
CA HIS A 383 -1.03 -8.87 -18.97
C HIS A 383 -0.02 -7.74 -18.79
N LEU A 384 1.28 -7.97 -19.08
CA LEU A 384 2.33 -6.96 -19.00
C LEU A 384 2.64 -6.46 -20.42
N TYR A 385 1.86 -5.51 -20.93
CA TYR A 385 2.22 -4.84 -22.18
C TYR A 385 3.30 -3.78 -21.87
N LEU A 386 4.57 -4.15 -22.00
CA LEU A 386 5.71 -3.26 -21.82
C LEU A 386 6.17 -2.75 -23.19
N SER A 387 6.01 -1.45 -23.42
CA SER A 387 6.46 -0.76 -24.63
C SER A 387 7.96 -0.85 -24.87
N ASN A 388 8.77 -0.96 -23.81
CA ASN A 388 10.22 -1.06 -23.87
C ASN A 388 10.73 -2.38 -23.26
N GLU A 389 9.95 -3.46 -23.37
CA GLU A 389 10.26 -4.78 -22.82
C GLU A 389 11.69 -5.22 -23.14
N SER A 390 12.12 -5.07 -24.41
CA SER A 390 13.46 -5.46 -24.86
C SER A 390 14.58 -4.73 -24.10
N LYS A 391 14.41 -3.45 -23.80
CA LYS A 391 15.38 -2.66 -23.02
C LYS A 391 15.35 -3.04 -21.55
N VAL A 392 14.17 -3.37 -21.00
CA VAL A 392 14.05 -3.85 -19.61
C VAL A 392 14.74 -5.20 -19.46
N LEU A 393 14.50 -6.13 -20.38
CA LEU A 393 15.19 -7.42 -20.40
C LEU A 393 16.70 -7.23 -20.57
N ALA A 394 17.15 -6.33 -21.46
CA ALA A 394 18.57 -5.99 -21.58
C ALA A 394 19.17 -5.55 -20.25
N TRP A 395 18.49 -4.65 -19.53
CA TRP A 395 18.93 -4.17 -18.22
C TRP A 395 19.00 -5.30 -17.16
N LEU A 396 17.99 -6.18 -17.08
CA LEU A 396 17.97 -7.32 -16.16
C LEU A 396 19.07 -8.34 -16.49
N LEU A 397 19.30 -8.61 -17.78
CA LEU A 397 20.36 -9.48 -18.26
C LEU A 397 21.75 -8.90 -17.92
N ASP A 398 21.95 -7.59 -18.08
CA ASP A 398 23.19 -6.95 -17.67
C ASP A 398 23.43 -7.03 -16.15
N GLN A 399 22.37 -7.05 -15.30
CA GLN A 399 22.51 -7.37 -13.87
C GLN A 399 22.92 -8.83 -13.65
N PHE A 400 22.33 -9.77 -14.41
CA PHE A 400 22.67 -11.18 -14.33
C PHE A 400 24.15 -11.42 -14.69
N LYS A 401 24.63 -10.73 -15.73
CA LYS A 401 26.01 -10.79 -16.21
C LYS A 401 27.04 -10.48 -15.11
N GLN A 402 26.76 -9.50 -14.24
CA GLN A 402 27.66 -9.11 -13.16
C GLN A 402 27.93 -10.23 -12.16
N ASN A 403 27.08 -11.25 -12.11
CA ASN A 403 27.16 -12.37 -11.18
C ASN A 403 27.73 -13.66 -11.82
N LEU A 404 28.16 -13.63 -13.09
CA LEU A 404 28.56 -14.83 -13.84
C LEU A 404 29.84 -15.51 -13.36
N CYS A 405 30.69 -14.81 -12.60
CA CYS A 405 31.88 -15.41 -12.00
C CYS A 405 31.56 -16.46 -10.92
N GLU A 406 30.32 -16.45 -10.42
CA GLU A 406 29.86 -17.38 -9.37
C GLU A 406 29.27 -18.64 -9.97
N LYS A 407 29.69 -19.81 -9.46
CA LYS A 407 29.26 -21.12 -9.96
C LYS A 407 27.74 -21.28 -9.94
N ILE A 408 27.08 -20.81 -8.89
CA ILE A 408 25.62 -20.88 -8.72
C ILE A 408 24.90 -20.16 -9.89
N CYS A 409 25.45 -19.04 -10.35
CA CYS A 409 24.91 -18.29 -11.47
C CYS A 409 25.05 -19.08 -12.78
N MET A 410 26.21 -19.72 -12.98
CA MET A 410 26.49 -20.58 -14.14
C MET A 410 25.58 -21.81 -14.20
N ASP A 411 25.27 -22.40 -13.05
CA ASP A 411 24.39 -23.58 -12.95
C ASP A 411 22.93 -23.22 -13.33
N GLU A 412 22.45 -22.01 -13.00
CA GLU A 412 21.09 -21.55 -13.31
C GLU A 412 20.92 -20.98 -14.72
N LEU A 413 22.01 -20.64 -15.43
CA LEU A 413 21.96 -20.02 -16.76
C LEU A 413 21.16 -20.83 -17.79
N GLY A 414 21.20 -22.16 -17.72
CA GLY A 414 20.43 -23.01 -18.65
C GLY A 414 18.93 -22.72 -18.59
N SER A 415 18.41 -22.47 -17.37
CA SER A 415 17.01 -22.12 -17.19
C SER A 415 16.67 -20.71 -17.68
N VAL A 416 17.61 -19.76 -17.55
CA VAL A 416 17.45 -18.40 -18.08
C VAL A 416 17.48 -18.42 -19.61
N PHE A 417 18.40 -19.16 -20.24
CA PHE A 417 18.43 -19.33 -21.69
C PHE A 417 17.15 -19.99 -22.21
N GLY A 418 16.60 -20.97 -21.49
CA GLY A 418 15.31 -21.56 -21.82
C GLY A 418 14.15 -20.57 -21.81
N LEU A 419 14.15 -19.58 -20.90
CA LEU A 419 13.15 -18.50 -20.90
C LEU A 419 13.31 -17.56 -22.10
N LEU A 420 14.54 -17.31 -22.53
CA LEU A 420 14.86 -16.39 -23.64
C LEU A 420 14.66 -17.02 -25.03
N GLU A 421 14.51 -18.35 -25.12
CA GLU A 421 14.30 -19.08 -26.37
C GLU A 421 13.07 -18.58 -27.12
N SER A 422 11.98 -18.27 -26.41
CA SER A 422 10.70 -17.84 -26.99
C SER A 422 10.56 -16.33 -27.20
N VAL A 423 11.58 -15.53 -26.86
CA VAL A 423 11.49 -14.06 -26.92
C VAL A 423 11.91 -13.56 -28.30
N ALA A 424 10.94 -13.11 -29.09
CA ALA A 424 11.15 -12.43 -30.37
C ALA A 424 10.41 -11.08 -30.36
N TYR A 425 11.01 -10.07 -30.99
CA TYR A 425 10.46 -8.71 -31.05
C TYR A 425 10.19 -8.30 -32.49
N ASP A 426 9.01 -7.73 -32.73
CA ASP A 426 8.63 -7.20 -34.05
C ASP A 426 9.49 -5.99 -34.46
N ASP A 427 9.80 -5.11 -33.50
CA ASP A 427 10.73 -3.98 -33.69
C ASP A 427 12.18 -4.44 -33.40
N VAL A 428 12.81 -4.99 -34.43
CA VAL A 428 14.20 -5.46 -34.39
C VAL A 428 15.19 -4.34 -34.08
N PRO A 429 15.13 -3.13 -34.71
CA PRO A 429 15.98 -1.99 -34.35
C PRO A 429 15.91 -1.60 -32.88
N ALA A 430 14.71 -1.44 -32.32
CA ALA A 430 14.55 -1.04 -30.91
C ALA A 430 15.06 -2.10 -29.93
N SER A 431 15.19 -3.34 -30.39
CA SER A 431 15.61 -4.51 -29.60
C SER A 431 17.11 -4.81 -29.67
N ALA A 432 17.91 -3.96 -30.34
CA ALA A 432 19.35 -4.16 -30.46
C ALA A 432 20.10 -4.28 -29.11
N ALA A 433 19.65 -3.55 -28.08
CA ALA A 433 20.22 -3.62 -26.73
C ALA A 433 19.97 -4.99 -26.06
N TYR A 434 18.79 -5.58 -26.31
CA TYR A 434 18.45 -6.94 -25.86
C TYR A 434 19.38 -7.97 -26.49
N TYR A 435 19.50 -7.98 -27.83
CA TYR A 435 20.36 -8.92 -28.53
C TYR A 435 21.83 -8.79 -28.09
N CYS A 436 22.34 -7.57 -27.92
CA CYS A 436 23.67 -7.33 -27.37
C CYS A 436 23.86 -7.98 -25.99
N SER A 437 22.89 -7.84 -25.10
CA SER A 437 22.95 -8.35 -23.72
C SER A 437 22.89 -9.88 -23.69
N VAL A 438 22.04 -10.48 -24.52
CA VAL A 438 21.99 -11.93 -24.75
C VAL A 438 23.36 -12.47 -25.19
N LEU A 439 23.93 -11.91 -26.25
CA LEU A 439 25.23 -12.34 -26.78
C LEU A 439 26.35 -12.18 -25.76
N ARG A 440 26.34 -11.10 -24.96
CA ARG A 440 27.34 -10.90 -23.89
C ARG A 440 27.30 -12.01 -22.84
N ILE A 441 26.11 -12.42 -22.40
CA ILE A 441 25.96 -13.50 -21.43
C ILE A 441 26.38 -14.83 -22.05
N VAL A 442 25.98 -15.11 -23.29
CA VAL A 442 26.38 -16.34 -23.99
C VAL A 442 27.90 -16.40 -24.18
N LYS A 443 28.55 -15.31 -24.59
CA LYS A 443 30.02 -15.23 -24.71
C LYS A 443 30.70 -15.47 -23.37
N ALA A 444 30.18 -14.89 -22.29
CA ALA A 444 30.71 -15.11 -20.95
C ALA A 444 30.53 -16.58 -20.51
N TYR A 445 29.35 -17.15 -20.73
CA TYR A 445 29.08 -18.56 -20.47
C TYR A 445 30.03 -19.48 -21.25
N ALA A 446 30.23 -19.24 -22.55
CA ALA A 446 31.08 -20.06 -23.41
C ALA A 446 32.54 -20.12 -22.96
N ARG A 447 33.07 -19.06 -22.34
CA ARG A 447 34.46 -19.01 -21.85
C ARG A 447 34.70 -19.93 -20.66
N ASP A 448 33.74 -19.97 -19.75
CA ASP A 448 33.83 -20.70 -18.47
C ASP A 448 32.93 -21.94 -18.44
N CYS A 449 32.43 -22.36 -19.62
CA CYS A 449 31.44 -23.43 -19.74
C CYS A 449 32.04 -24.80 -19.43
N VAL A 450 31.45 -25.50 -18.47
CA VAL A 450 31.71 -26.92 -18.20
C VAL A 450 30.69 -27.84 -18.89
N ASN A 451 29.46 -27.35 -19.14
CA ASN A 451 28.36 -28.12 -19.72
C ASN A 451 28.26 -27.92 -21.24
N MET A 452 29.08 -28.70 -21.97
CA MET A 452 29.15 -28.66 -23.44
C MET A 452 27.82 -28.97 -24.17
N PRO A 453 27.00 -29.95 -23.74
CA PRO A 453 25.67 -30.15 -24.32
C PRO A 453 24.80 -28.90 -24.26
N MET A 454 24.76 -28.24 -23.09
CA MET A 454 23.99 -27.00 -22.93
C MET A 454 24.55 -25.88 -23.81
N LEU A 455 25.87 -25.76 -23.95
CA LEU A 455 26.49 -24.77 -24.83
C LEU A 455 26.11 -24.97 -26.30
N ALA A 456 26.03 -26.22 -26.76
CA ALA A 456 25.55 -26.55 -28.11
C ALA A 456 24.08 -26.17 -28.30
N GLU A 457 23.21 -26.47 -27.34
CA GLU A 457 21.80 -26.07 -27.40
C GLU A 457 21.64 -24.54 -27.37
N THR A 458 22.40 -23.83 -26.53
CA THR A 458 22.40 -22.34 -26.48
C THR A 458 22.82 -21.74 -27.82
N ARG A 459 23.80 -22.33 -28.51
CA ARG A 459 24.21 -21.89 -29.85
C ARG A 459 23.05 -22.00 -30.84
N GLU A 460 22.43 -23.17 -30.94
CA GLU A 460 21.39 -23.44 -31.93
C GLU A 460 20.08 -22.69 -31.64
N ARG A 461 19.63 -22.69 -30.38
CA ARG A 461 18.31 -22.16 -30.02
C ARG A 461 18.29 -20.67 -29.75
N LEU A 462 19.43 -20.08 -29.39
CA LEU A 462 19.53 -18.68 -29.01
C LEU A 462 20.34 -17.87 -30.04
N VAL A 463 21.60 -18.25 -30.27
CA VAL A 463 22.52 -17.43 -31.10
C VAL A 463 22.17 -17.50 -32.58
N VAL A 464 21.91 -18.71 -33.11
CA VAL A 464 21.48 -18.90 -34.51
C VAL A 464 20.14 -18.21 -34.75
N ARG A 465 19.17 -18.34 -33.84
CA ARG A 465 17.88 -17.65 -33.93
C ARG A 465 18.05 -16.13 -34.04
N VAL A 466 18.80 -15.52 -33.11
CA VAL A 466 19.05 -14.06 -33.14
C VAL A 466 19.73 -13.65 -34.45
N ARG A 467 20.69 -14.43 -34.95
CA ARG A 467 21.32 -14.18 -36.25
C ARG A 467 20.29 -14.21 -37.37
N ASP A 468 19.44 -15.22 -37.40
CA ASP A 468 18.46 -15.41 -38.47
C ASP A 468 17.40 -14.30 -38.44
N GLU A 469 16.92 -13.88 -37.27
CA GLU A 469 16.03 -12.71 -37.10
C GLU A 469 16.67 -11.41 -37.62
N LEU A 470 17.94 -11.17 -37.30
CA LEU A 470 18.68 -10.01 -37.80
C LEU A 470 18.87 -10.05 -39.33
N LEU A 471 19.15 -11.23 -39.89
CA LEU A 471 19.31 -11.41 -41.32
C LEU A 471 17.99 -11.20 -42.06
N ASP A 472 16.90 -11.76 -41.56
CA ASP A 472 15.57 -11.60 -42.16
C ASP A 472 15.14 -10.13 -42.20
N TYR A 473 15.39 -9.39 -41.11
CA TYR A 473 15.12 -7.94 -41.06
C TYR A 473 15.99 -7.17 -42.07
N LEU A 474 17.31 -7.38 -42.05
CA LEU A 474 18.24 -6.66 -42.94
C LEU A 474 18.01 -7.00 -44.43
N GLN A 475 17.59 -8.23 -44.75
CA GLN A 475 17.23 -8.62 -46.11
C GLN A 475 15.92 -7.97 -46.58
N CYS A 476 14.92 -7.86 -45.70
CA CYS A 476 13.68 -7.14 -45.99
C CYS A 476 13.93 -5.65 -46.26
N ASP A 477 14.79 -5.00 -45.47
CA ASP A 477 15.17 -3.59 -45.67
C ASP A 477 15.98 -3.39 -46.97
N LEU A 478 16.87 -4.32 -47.33
CA LEU A 478 17.60 -4.29 -48.60
C LEU A 478 16.69 -4.41 -49.83
N MET A 479 15.56 -5.13 -49.70
CA MET A 479 14.55 -5.25 -50.75
C MET A 479 13.63 -4.00 -50.84
N ASN A 480 13.43 -3.29 -49.73
CA ASN A 480 12.61 -2.07 -49.66
C ASN A 480 13.39 -0.76 -49.90
N GLY A 481 14.73 -0.74 -49.77
CA GLY A 481 15.56 0.45 -49.91
C GLY A 481 16.83 0.24 -50.74
N LYS A 482 16.86 0.77 -51.97
CA LYS A 482 18.09 0.88 -52.76
C LYS A 482 19.09 1.85 -52.11
N THR A 483 20.08 1.29 -51.40
CA THR A 483 21.48 1.74 -51.22
C THR A 483 21.80 3.24 -51.01
N LYS A 484 22.61 3.52 -49.99
CA LYS A 484 23.99 4.06 -50.18
C LYS A 484 24.88 3.81 -48.96
N ARG A 485 26.15 3.53 -49.25
CA ARG A 485 27.20 3.09 -48.32
C ARG A 485 27.96 4.24 -47.66
N ALA A 486 28.53 3.88 -46.51
CA ALA A 486 29.89 4.16 -46.01
C ALA A 486 30.06 5.29 -44.97
N ALA A 487 30.33 4.88 -43.73
CA ALA A 487 31.33 5.52 -42.88
C ALA A 487 31.99 4.48 -41.95
N LYS A 488 33.31 4.56 -41.86
CA LYS A 488 34.18 3.75 -41.00
C LYS A 488 34.10 4.23 -39.55
N GLY A 489 34.13 3.26 -38.63
CA GLY A 489 34.90 3.32 -37.39
C GLY A 489 34.28 4.09 -36.23
N GLU A 490 33.82 3.36 -35.21
CA GLU A 490 34.44 3.31 -33.88
C GLU A 490 33.73 2.24 -33.05
N GLN A 491 34.50 1.44 -32.30
CA GLN A 491 33.97 0.50 -31.32
C GLN A 491 33.38 1.30 -30.15
N ALA A 492 32.07 1.55 -30.18
CA ALA A 492 31.35 2.02 -29.00
C ALA A 492 30.86 0.82 -28.20
N ALA A 493 31.29 0.73 -26.94
CA ALA A 493 30.65 -0.12 -25.95
C ALA A 493 29.26 0.46 -25.66
N ILE A 494 28.24 0.03 -26.40
CA ILE A 494 26.89 0.56 -26.25
C ILE A 494 26.17 -0.23 -25.14
N VAL A 495 26.25 0.30 -23.93
CA VAL A 495 25.17 0.15 -22.94
C VAL A 495 24.30 1.38 -23.13
N GLN A 496 23.23 1.26 -23.91
CA GLN A 496 22.24 2.33 -24.00
C GLN A 496 21.42 2.33 -22.69
N PRO A 497 21.32 3.45 -21.98
CA PRO A 497 20.33 3.60 -20.93
C PRO A 497 18.93 3.37 -21.51
N LEU A 498 17.99 2.86 -20.71
CA LEU A 498 16.56 2.77 -21.04
C LEU A 498 15.96 4.09 -21.57
N CYS A 499 16.63 5.22 -21.30
CA CYS A 499 16.24 6.58 -21.67
C CYS A 499 17.09 7.20 -22.80
N SER A 500 17.75 6.40 -23.67
CA SER A 500 18.44 6.98 -24.82
C SER A 500 17.45 7.48 -25.89
N ARG A 501 17.76 8.63 -26.49
CA ARG A 501 17.06 9.21 -27.65
C ARG A 501 16.89 8.15 -28.76
N PRO A 502 15.75 8.10 -29.47
CA PRO A 502 15.59 7.22 -30.63
C PRO A 502 16.70 7.51 -31.64
N LEU A 503 17.39 6.45 -32.07
CA LEU A 503 18.44 6.52 -33.07
C LEU A 503 17.85 6.90 -34.42
N SER A 504 18.67 7.52 -35.27
CA SER A 504 18.32 7.63 -36.69
C SER A 504 18.26 6.24 -37.34
N GLU A 505 17.54 6.12 -38.46
CA GLU A 505 17.44 4.86 -39.22
C GLU A 505 18.83 4.34 -39.63
N GLU A 506 19.73 5.23 -40.07
CA GLU A 506 21.10 4.87 -40.45
C GLU A 506 21.94 4.37 -39.26
N GLU A 507 21.85 5.01 -38.10
CA GLU A 507 22.53 4.56 -36.87
C GLU A 507 21.98 3.21 -36.39
N SER A 508 20.67 3.00 -36.49
CA SER A 508 20.01 1.75 -36.10
C SER A 508 20.48 0.59 -36.97
N ILE A 509 20.55 0.78 -38.30
CA ILE A 509 21.05 -0.24 -39.24
C ILE A 509 22.54 -0.54 -38.98
N GLN A 510 23.36 0.47 -38.71
CA GLN A 510 24.77 0.26 -38.35
C GLN A 510 24.90 -0.54 -37.06
N GLN A 511 24.07 -0.26 -36.05
CA GLN A 511 24.04 -1.02 -34.81
C GLN A 511 23.65 -2.48 -35.07
N LEU A 512 22.61 -2.74 -35.86
CA LEU A 512 22.19 -4.11 -36.22
C LEU A 512 23.29 -4.89 -36.94
N HIS A 513 24.02 -4.26 -37.87
CA HIS A 513 25.19 -4.89 -38.50
C HIS A 513 26.31 -5.21 -37.50
N ALA A 514 26.52 -4.36 -36.49
CA ALA A 514 27.47 -4.64 -35.42
C ALA A 514 27.01 -5.84 -34.56
N VAL A 515 25.72 -5.92 -34.22
CA VAL A 515 25.14 -7.06 -33.50
C VAL A 515 25.27 -8.35 -34.32
N LEU A 516 24.99 -8.31 -35.62
CA LEU A 516 25.12 -9.47 -36.50
C LEU A 516 26.56 -10.00 -36.53
N LYS A 517 27.54 -9.10 -36.69
CA LYS A 517 28.96 -9.47 -36.63
C LYS A 517 29.33 -10.09 -35.28
N ASP A 518 28.79 -9.54 -34.19
CA ASP A 518 28.98 -10.10 -32.86
C ASP A 518 28.33 -11.48 -32.70
N CYS A 519 27.19 -11.75 -33.35
CA CYS A 519 26.58 -13.08 -33.40
C CYS A 519 27.50 -14.07 -34.09
N GLU A 520 27.99 -13.73 -35.29
CA GLU A 520 28.90 -14.59 -36.06
C GLU A 520 30.17 -14.93 -35.28
N GLN A 521 30.76 -13.93 -34.60
CA GLN A 521 31.92 -14.15 -33.74
C GLN A 521 31.57 -15.06 -32.55
N THR A 522 30.41 -14.86 -31.90
CA THR A 522 29.97 -15.71 -30.79
C THR A 522 29.81 -17.16 -31.23
N MET A 523 29.23 -17.40 -32.41
CA MET A 523 29.10 -18.75 -32.95
C MET A 523 30.46 -19.39 -33.21
N ALA A 524 31.40 -18.65 -33.80
CA ALA A 524 32.75 -19.13 -34.06
C ALA A 524 33.50 -19.49 -32.76
N ASP A 525 33.37 -18.63 -31.73
CA ASP A 525 33.96 -18.87 -30.40
C ASP A 525 33.39 -20.15 -29.77
N ILE A 526 32.07 -20.37 -29.86
CA ILE A 526 31.41 -21.58 -29.35
C ILE A 526 31.88 -22.82 -30.13
N ASP A 527 31.93 -22.74 -31.47
CA ASP A 527 32.36 -23.85 -32.32
C ASP A 527 33.81 -24.26 -32.01
N GLU A 528 34.67 -23.29 -31.74
CA GLU A 528 36.04 -23.54 -31.30
C GLU A 528 36.06 -24.31 -29.96
N VAL A 529 35.30 -23.85 -28.96
CA VAL A 529 35.21 -24.51 -27.65
C VAL A 529 34.69 -25.94 -27.77
N LEU A 530 33.61 -26.16 -28.53
CA LEU A 530 33.02 -27.48 -28.76
C LEU A 530 33.99 -28.41 -29.49
N SER A 531 34.75 -27.89 -30.47
CA SER A 531 35.73 -28.67 -31.21
C SER A 531 36.95 -29.08 -30.37
N ARG A 532 37.41 -28.21 -29.46
CA ARG A 532 38.51 -28.49 -28.53
C ARG A 532 38.11 -29.57 -27.53
N SER A 533 36.88 -29.53 -27.01
CA SER A 533 36.35 -30.56 -26.10
C SER A 533 36.28 -31.94 -26.77
N ARG A 534 35.83 -32.02 -28.03
CA ARG A 534 35.79 -33.28 -28.81
C ARG A 534 37.16 -33.89 -29.12
N ARG A 535 38.25 -33.13 -28.97
CA ARG A 535 39.63 -33.63 -29.18
C ARG A 535 40.29 -34.11 -27.88
N LEU A 536 39.71 -33.78 -26.72
CA LEU A 536 40.21 -34.15 -25.40
C LEU A 536 39.56 -35.42 -24.84
N HIS A 537 38.46 -35.86 -25.46
CA HIS A 537 37.81 -37.16 -25.28
C HIS A 537 38.07 -38.04 -26.50
#